data_AF-A0A7V6M9A1-F1
#
_entry.id   AF-A0A7V6M9A1-F1
#
_cell.length_a   1.000
_cell.length_b   1.000
_cell.length_c   1.000
_cell.angle_alpha   90.00
_cell.angle_beta   90.00
_cell.angle_gamma   90.00
#
_symmetry.space_group_name_H-M   'P 1'
#
loop_
_entity.id
_entity.type
_entity.pdbx_description
1 polymer ?
#
loop_
_entity_poly.entity_id
_entity_poly.type
_entity_poly.pdbx_seq_one_letter_code
_entity_poly.pdbx_strand_id
1 'polypeptide(L)'
;KLNNYLIVKKSLPRELVNEVDAVKAFTYLRTMQLHTKGDYYLYCASLNLLNTYVKQSDAKKGANYNFKSYLRPLLHSIVNNQPEDVYFDYKKDDKGKITLLDIDGIQFSFHNVAIDPLIEEALSNGKGSKNIEWDGIKKQHNATTLFEAGVRGKRFRSNLTRDNYELDEYVEEVAEKYKRKEKVVAR
;
A
#
# COMPACT_ATOMS: atom_id res chain seq x y z
N LYS A 1 -2.07 4.08 19.92
CA LYS A 1 -1.33 3.48 18.78
C LYS A 1 -2.32 3.18 17.66
N LEU A 2 -1.99 3.48 16.40
CA LEU A 2 -2.91 3.38 15.25
C LEU A 2 -3.59 2.00 15.16
N ASN A 3 -2.88 0.90 15.41
CA ASN A 3 -3.46 -0.44 15.33
C ASN A 3 -4.67 -0.64 16.29
N ASN A 4 -4.61 -0.13 17.53
CA ASN A 4 -5.73 -0.21 18.48
C ASN A 4 -6.97 0.54 17.97
N TYR A 5 -6.77 1.67 17.30
CA TYR A 5 -7.85 2.42 16.67
C TYR A 5 -8.50 1.63 15.53
N LEU A 6 -7.70 0.92 14.73
CA LEU A 6 -8.20 0.06 13.64
C LEU A 6 -9.01 -1.14 14.15
N ILE A 7 -8.65 -1.70 15.31
CA ILE A 7 -9.42 -2.77 15.97
C ILE A 7 -10.82 -2.28 16.32
N VAL A 8 -10.92 -1.11 16.97
CA VAL A 8 -12.21 -0.52 17.38
C VAL A 8 -13.10 -0.23 16.17
N LYS A 9 -12.51 0.23 15.05
CA LYS A 9 -13.27 0.49 13.82
C LYS A 9 -13.75 -0.76 13.07
N LYS A 10 -13.35 -1.98 13.45
CA LYS A 10 -13.74 -3.21 12.73
C LYS A 10 -15.26 -3.44 12.68
N SER A 11 -16.01 -2.89 13.63
CA SER A 11 -17.48 -2.95 13.67
C SER A 11 -18.18 -1.91 12.81
N LEU A 12 -17.46 -0.95 12.24
CA LEU A 12 -18.02 0.09 11.38
C LEU A 12 -18.14 -0.37 9.92
N PRO A 13 -19.02 0.27 9.13
CA PRO A 13 -19.05 0.07 7.68
C PRO A 13 -17.67 0.33 7.06
N ARG A 14 -17.36 -0.42 6.00
CA ARG A 14 -16.14 -0.21 5.21
C ARG A 14 -16.09 1.22 4.69
N GLU A 15 -14.94 1.87 4.87
CA GLU A 15 -14.68 3.20 4.31
C GLU A 15 -14.78 3.19 2.78
N LEU A 16 -15.49 4.19 2.24
CA LEU A 16 -15.53 4.45 0.81
C LEU A 16 -14.30 5.24 0.39
N VAL A 17 -13.73 4.87 -0.74
CA VAL A 17 -12.57 5.50 -1.35
C VAL A 17 -13.04 6.36 -2.51
N ASN A 18 -12.75 7.66 -2.51
CA ASN A 18 -13.06 8.49 -3.68
C ASN A 18 -12.00 8.28 -4.78
N GLU A 19 -12.36 8.61 -6.00
CA GLU A 19 -11.48 8.41 -7.16
C GLU A 19 -10.22 9.27 -7.12
N VAL A 20 -10.28 10.48 -6.57
CA VAL A 20 -9.12 11.37 -6.42
C VAL A 20 -8.07 10.73 -5.52
N ASP A 21 -8.47 10.12 -4.41
CA ASP A 21 -7.55 9.41 -3.50
C ASP A 21 -6.98 8.15 -4.16
N ALA A 22 -7.75 7.46 -5.00
CA ALA A 22 -7.24 6.36 -5.81
C ALA A 22 -6.15 6.85 -6.80
N VAL A 23 -6.36 7.98 -7.47
CA VAL A 23 -5.36 8.62 -8.34
C VAL A 23 -4.10 8.99 -7.56
N LYS A 24 -4.26 9.57 -6.36
CA LYS A 24 -3.12 9.92 -5.49
C LYS A 24 -2.34 8.68 -5.07
N ALA A 25 -3.03 7.66 -4.55
CA ALA A 25 -2.41 6.40 -4.15
C ALA A 25 -1.66 5.73 -5.32
N PHE A 26 -2.25 5.70 -6.51
CA PHE A 26 -1.59 5.16 -7.68
C PHE A 26 -0.34 5.98 -8.08
N THR A 27 -0.41 7.30 -7.94
CA THR A 27 0.73 8.19 -8.22
C THR A 27 1.86 7.94 -7.23
N TYR A 28 1.57 7.83 -5.93
CA TYR A 28 2.55 7.43 -4.91
C TYR A 28 3.25 6.12 -5.27
N LEU A 29 2.52 5.06 -5.64
CA LEU A 29 3.13 3.77 -6.01
C LEU A 29 4.12 3.86 -7.18
N ARG A 30 3.82 4.75 -8.13
CA ARG A 30 4.61 4.95 -9.35
C ARG A 30 5.88 5.75 -9.12
N THR A 31 5.83 6.75 -8.25
CA THR A 31 6.88 7.78 -8.20
C THR A 31 7.64 7.80 -6.89
N MET A 32 7.11 7.28 -5.79
CA MET A 32 7.76 7.34 -4.48
C MET A 32 9.10 6.57 -4.44
N GLN A 33 10.08 7.13 -3.74
CA GLN A 33 11.27 6.41 -3.26
C GLN A 33 11.01 5.70 -1.93
N LEU A 34 11.63 4.53 -1.74
CA LEU A 34 11.49 3.73 -0.53
C LEU A 34 12.80 3.75 0.26
N HIS A 35 12.90 4.67 1.23
CA HIS A 35 14.09 4.82 2.08
C HIS A 35 13.76 4.70 3.56
N THR A 36 12.65 5.30 3.98
CA THR A 36 12.25 5.36 5.38
C THR A 36 11.07 4.42 5.65
N LYS A 37 10.92 4.00 6.91
CA LYS A 37 9.77 3.20 7.37
C LYS A 37 8.42 3.81 6.98
N GLY A 38 8.29 5.15 7.03
CA GLY A 38 7.07 5.84 6.61
C GLY A 38 6.79 5.74 5.11
N ASP A 39 7.82 5.65 4.26
CA ASP A 39 7.65 5.42 2.83
C ASP A 39 7.01 4.05 2.58
N TYR A 40 7.55 2.98 3.21
CA TYR A 40 6.99 1.63 3.12
C TYR A 40 5.55 1.56 3.65
N TYR A 41 5.27 2.27 4.75
CA TYR A 41 3.91 2.38 5.28
C TYR A 41 2.95 3.01 4.25
N LEU A 42 3.27 4.18 3.70
CA LEU A 42 2.39 4.86 2.75
C LEU A 42 2.25 4.06 1.45
N TYR A 43 3.30 3.36 1.03
CA TYR A 43 3.25 2.44 -0.11
C TYR A 43 2.22 1.31 0.12
N CYS A 44 2.29 0.63 1.28
CA CYS A 44 1.34 -0.42 1.64
C CYS A 44 -0.08 0.11 1.82
N ALA A 45 -0.24 1.29 2.44
CA ALA A 45 -1.53 1.95 2.59
C ALA A 45 -2.15 2.31 1.23
N SER A 46 -1.33 2.76 0.27
CA SER A 46 -1.76 3.06 -1.11
C SER A 46 -2.23 1.80 -1.84
N LEU A 47 -1.49 0.68 -1.73
CA LEU A 47 -1.91 -0.62 -2.27
C LEU A 47 -3.24 -1.10 -1.65
N ASN A 48 -3.41 -0.93 -0.33
CA ASN A 48 -4.65 -1.29 0.36
C ASN A 48 -5.83 -0.42 -0.08
N LEU A 49 -5.61 0.89 -0.25
CA LEU A 49 -6.61 1.84 -0.74
C LEU A 49 -7.07 1.49 -2.16
N LEU A 50 -6.15 1.23 -3.08
CA LEU A 50 -6.49 0.82 -4.44
C LEU A 50 -7.24 -0.52 -4.49
N ASN A 51 -6.86 -1.46 -3.63
CA ASN A 51 -7.57 -2.73 -3.51
C ASN A 51 -9.00 -2.56 -3.00
N THR A 52 -9.23 -1.62 -2.08
CA THR A 52 -10.59 -1.25 -1.66
C THR A 52 -11.34 -0.53 -2.78
N TYR A 53 -10.69 0.40 -3.48
CA TYR A 53 -11.27 1.15 -4.61
C TYR A 53 -11.76 0.24 -5.74
N VAL A 54 -10.97 -0.76 -6.13
CA VAL A 54 -11.37 -1.71 -7.19
C VAL A 54 -12.49 -2.66 -6.74
N LYS A 55 -12.62 -2.92 -5.43
CA LYS A 55 -13.65 -3.81 -4.88
C LYS A 55 -14.97 -3.12 -4.56
N GLN A 56 -14.97 -1.80 -4.37
CA GLN A 56 -16.18 -1.03 -4.05
C GLN A 56 -16.92 -0.58 -5.31
N SER A 57 -16.21 -0.37 -6.43
CA SER A 57 -16.85 0.04 -7.67
C SER A 57 -17.52 -1.19 -8.29
N ASP A 58 -18.80 -1.04 -8.64
CA ASP A 58 -19.55 -2.06 -9.41
C ASP A 58 -18.96 -2.29 -10.82
N ALA A 59 -17.89 -1.56 -11.16
CA ALA A 59 -17.00 -1.78 -12.29
C ALA A 59 -16.20 -3.09 -12.15
N LYS A 60 -16.93 -4.20 -11.99
CA LYS A 60 -16.47 -5.55 -12.30
C LYS A 60 -15.83 -5.52 -13.69
N LYS A 61 -14.53 -5.88 -13.73
CA LYS A 61 -13.75 -6.36 -14.88
C LYS A 61 -12.95 -5.35 -15.73
N GLY A 62 -13.00 -4.03 -15.48
CA GLY A 62 -12.27 -3.05 -16.30
C GLY A 62 -11.10 -2.32 -15.63
N ALA A 63 -11.21 -2.03 -14.33
CA ALA A 63 -10.12 -1.41 -13.56
C ALA A 63 -9.05 -2.47 -13.30
N ASN A 64 -8.13 -2.62 -14.24
CA ASN A 64 -7.08 -3.63 -14.18
C ASN A 64 -6.33 -3.53 -12.84
N TYR A 65 -6.20 -4.66 -12.15
CA TYR A 65 -5.36 -4.86 -10.96
C TYR A 65 -3.86 -4.65 -11.23
N ASN A 66 -3.49 -3.84 -12.23
CA ASN A 66 -2.12 -3.51 -12.60
C ASN A 66 -1.35 -2.93 -11.41
N PHE A 67 -2.04 -2.30 -10.44
CA PHE A 67 -1.40 -1.84 -9.21
C PHE A 67 -0.80 -2.99 -8.37
N LYS A 68 -1.25 -4.24 -8.52
CA LYS A 68 -0.63 -5.39 -7.82
C LYS A 68 0.77 -5.72 -8.33
N SER A 69 1.11 -5.31 -9.55
CA SER A 69 2.47 -5.47 -10.07
C SER A 69 3.52 -4.74 -9.23
N TYR A 70 3.10 -3.73 -8.44
CA TYR A 70 3.95 -2.96 -7.53
C TYR A 70 4.28 -3.69 -6.22
N LEU A 71 3.64 -4.84 -5.92
CA LEU A 71 4.00 -5.65 -4.75
C LEU A 71 5.40 -6.28 -4.88
N ARG A 72 5.79 -6.74 -6.08
CA ARG A 72 7.11 -7.34 -6.26
C ARG A 72 8.26 -6.33 -6.08
N PRO A 73 8.23 -5.13 -6.71
CA PRO A 73 9.19 -4.07 -6.42
C PRO A 73 9.26 -3.67 -4.94
N LEU A 74 8.11 -3.65 -4.23
CA LEU A 74 8.09 -3.40 -2.79
C LEU A 74 8.89 -4.47 -2.03
N LEU A 75 8.63 -5.75 -2.30
CA LEU A 75 9.35 -6.85 -1.64
C LEU A 75 10.85 -6.82 -1.96
N HIS A 76 11.22 -6.57 -3.21
CA HIS A 76 12.62 -6.38 -3.59
C HIS A 76 13.28 -5.25 -2.80
N SER A 77 12.58 -4.13 -2.63
CA SER A 77 13.09 -3.01 -1.84
C SER A 77 13.27 -3.38 -0.36
N ILE A 78 12.37 -4.17 0.23
CA ILE A 78 12.53 -4.64 1.61
C ILE A 78 13.75 -5.57 1.74
N VAL A 79 13.91 -6.53 0.81
CA VAL A 79 15.06 -7.45 0.80
C VAL A 79 16.38 -6.70 0.63
N ASN A 80 16.43 -5.72 -0.27
CA ASN A 80 17.67 -5.00 -0.60
C ASN A 80 18.05 -3.96 0.44
N ASN A 81 17.08 -3.20 0.95
CA ASN A 81 17.34 -2.06 1.84
C ASN A 81 17.30 -2.45 3.32
N GLN A 82 16.66 -3.58 3.67
CA GLN A 82 16.44 -4.05 5.05
C GLN A 82 16.03 -2.92 6.03
N PRO A 83 14.99 -2.14 5.70
CA PRO A 83 14.49 -1.09 6.59
C PRO A 83 14.14 -1.63 7.98
N GLU A 84 14.48 -0.86 9.02
CA GLU A 84 14.14 -1.20 10.40
C GLU A 84 12.62 -1.33 10.59
N ASP A 85 12.19 -2.35 11.37
CA ASP A 85 10.79 -2.66 11.67
C ASP A 85 9.88 -2.88 10.45
N VAL A 86 10.45 -3.28 9.32
CA VAL A 86 9.73 -3.56 8.08
C VAL A 86 10.08 -4.96 7.62
N TYR A 87 9.08 -5.84 7.65
CA TYR A 87 9.27 -7.24 7.32
C TYR A 87 8.14 -7.76 6.45
N PHE A 88 8.42 -8.83 5.72
CA PHE A 88 7.39 -9.60 5.04
C PHE A 88 7.44 -11.09 5.42
N ASP A 89 6.34 -11.77 5.16
CA ASP A 89 6.20 -13.21 5.29
C ASP A 89 5.30 -13.74 4.18
N TYR A 90 5.42 -15.03 3.87
CA TYR A 90 4.55 -15.73 2.96
C TYR A 90 3.87 -16.89 3.68
N LYS A 91 2.55 -16.81 3.76
CA LYS A 91 1.72 -17.88 4.33
C LYS A 91 0.79 -18.46 3.28
N LYS A 92 0.21 -19.61 3.60
CA LYS A 92 -0.86 -20.23 2.83
C LYS A 92 -2.13 -20.17 3.66
N ASP A 93 -3.22 -19.70 3.06
CA ASP A 93 -4.58 -19.80 3.60
C ASP A 93 -5.45 -20.65 2.64
N ASP A 94 -6.73 -20.81 2.99
CA ASP A 94 -7.70 -21.56 2.18
C ASP A 94 -7.92 -20.96 0.77
N LYS A 95 -7.48 -19.72 0.55
CA LYS A 95 -7.63 -18.97 -0.71
C LYS A 95 -6.33 -18.90 -1.51
N GLY A 96 -5.25 -19.52 -1.02
CA GLY A 96 -3.97 -19.62 -1.70
C GLY A 96 -2.84 -18.95 -0.93
N LYS A 97 -1.89 -18.36 -1.65
CA LYS A 97 -0.72 -17.70 -1.06
C LYS A 97 -1.08 -16.29 -0.63
N ILE A 98 -0.77 -15.97 0.62
CA ILE A 98 -0.93 -14.64 1.22
C ILE A 98 0.44 -14.09 1.60
N THR A 99 0.74 -12.89 1.10
CA THR A 99 1.89 -12.11 1.54
C THR A 99 1.45 -11.22 2.69
N LEU A 100 2.12 -11.35 3.83
CA LEU A 100 1.96 -10.47 4.97
C LEU A 100 3.11 -9.47 4.98
N LEU A 101 2.80 -8.21 5.26
CA LEU A 101 3.75 -7.11 5.43
C LEU A 101 3.51 -6.51 6.81
N ASP A 102 4.54 -6.43 7.64
CA ASP A 102 4.50 -5.83 8.97
C ASP A 102 5.38 -4.58 8.97
N ILE A 103 4.76 -3.42 9.18
CA ILE A 103 5.41 -2.12 9.22
C ILE A 103 5.16 -1.51 10.60
N ASP A 104 6.16 -1.55 11.49
CA ASP A 104 6.04 -1.03 12.85
C ASP A 104 4.81 -1.57 13.62
N GLY A 105 4.52 -2.87 13.46
CA GLY A 105 3.36 -3.53 14.06
C GLY A 105 2.02 -3.25 13.36
N ILE A 106 2.03 -2.63 12.18
CA ILE A 106 0.85 -2.47 11.32
C ILE A 106 0.94 -3.46 10.17
N GLN A 107 0.01 -4.42 10.14
CA GLN A 107 0.03 -5.50 9.16
C GLN A 107 -0.85 -5.22 7.94
N PHE A 108 -0.30 -5.44 6.75
CA PHE A 108 -1.02 -5.48 5.48
C PHE A 108 -0.95 -6.88 4.89
N SER A 109 -1.95 -7.25 4.10
CA SER A 109 -2.05 -8.60 3.52
C SER A 109 -2.50 -8.56 2.07
N PHE A 110 -1.81 -9.28 1.19
CA PHE A 110 -2.12 -9.34 -0.24
C PHE A 110 -2.08 -10.78 -0.76
N HIS A 111 -3.14 -11.18 -1.46
CA HIS A 111 -3.21 -12.50 -2.09
C HIS A 111 -2.56 -12.53 -3.47
N ASN A 112 -1.96 -13.67 -3.79
CA ASN A 112 -1.44 -14.04 -5.11
C ASN A 112 -0.30 -13.14 -5.60
N VAL A 113 0.65 -12.81 -4.72
CA VAL A 113 1.91 -12.19 -5.13
C VAL A 113 2.85 -13.27 -5.64
N ALA A 114 3.35 -13.10 -6.87
CA ALA A 114 4.36 -13.99 -7.43
C ALA A 114 5.66 -13.92 -6.60
N ILE A 115 6.25 -15.09 -6.34
CA ILE A 115 7.55 -15.23 -5.69
C ILE A 115 8.58 -15.46 -6.80
N ASP A 116 9.70 -14.76 -6.73
CA ASP A 116 10.86 -14.97 -7.57
C ASP A 116 12.07 -15.41 -6.71
N PRO A 117 13.21 -15.81 -7.32
CA PRO A 117 14.33 -16.36 -6.57
C PRO A 117 14.87 -15.44 -5.47
N LEU A 118 14.84 -14.11 -5.67
CA LEU A 118 15.29 -13.15 -4.65
C LEU A 118 14.39 -13.21 -3.40
N ILE A 119 13.08 -13.26 -3.60
CA ILE A 119 12.11 -13.36 -2.50
C ILE A 119 12.18 -14.74 -1.82
N GLU A 120 12.38 -15.81 -2.59
CA GLU A 120 12.52 -17.17 -2.06
C GLU A 120 13.78 -17.34 -1.21
N GLU A 121 14.90 -16.80 -1.67
CA GLU A 121 16.15 -16.76 -0.91
C GLU A 121 15.98 -15.95 0.38
N ALA A 122 15.35 -14.78 0.29
CA ALA A 122 15.07 -13.91 1.43
C ALA A 122 14.19 -14.58 2.50
N LEU A 123 13.23 -15.43 2.11
CA LEU A 123 12.41 -16.20 3.03
C LEU A 123 13.22 -17.32 3.72
N SER A 124 14.19 -17.89 3.02
CA SER A 124 15.01 -18.98 3.52
C SER A 124 16.13 -18.52 4.47
N ASN A 125 16.69 -17.33 4.24
CA ASN A 125 17.78 -16.78 5.04
C ASN A 125 17.36 -15.67 6.03
N GLY A 126 16.08 -15.30 6.07
CA GLY A 126 15.56 -14.26 6.97
C GLY A 126 15.84 -12.82 6.52
N LYS A 127 16.32 -12.58 5.30
CA LYS A 127 16.69 -11.25 4.82
C LYS A 127 15.47 -10.38 4.54
N GLY A 128 15.13 -9.49 5.48
CA GLY A 128 13.93 -8.64 5.39
C GLY A 128 12.63 -9.43 5.57
N SER A 129 12.71 -10.70 5.97
CA SER A 129 11.59 -11.56 6.25
C SER A 129 11.60 -12.01 7.72
N LYS A 130 10.42 -12.29 8.28
CA LYS A 130 10.26 -12.91 9.60
C LYS A 130 8.96 -13.71 9.61
N ASN A 131 8.80 -14.63 10.56
CA ASN A 131 7.49 -15.24 10.78
C ASN A 131 6.51 -14.18 11.32
N ILE A 132 5.45 -13.89 10.58
CA ILE A 132 4.44 -12.88 10.95
C ILE A 132 3.13 -13.58 11.30
N GLU A 133 2.76 -13.59 12.58
CA GLU A 133 1.41 -14.00 12.98
C GLU A 133 0.38 -12.95 12.54
N TRP A 134 -0.67 -13.38 11.84
CA TRP A 134 -1.68 -12.44 11.32
C TRP A 134 -2.55 -11.89 12.44
N ASP A 135 -2.67 -10.56 12.50
CA ASP A 135 -3.43 -9.85 13.54
C ASP A 135 -4.96 -10.01 13.45
N GLY A 136 -5.48 -10.70 12.42
CA GLY A 136 -6.91 -10.93 12.23
C GLY A 136 -7.71 -9.71 11.78
N ILE A 137 -7.05 -8.61 11.40
CA ILE A 137 -7.68 -7.33 11.03
C ILE A 137 -7.51 -7.10 9.53
N LYS A 138 -8.64 -7.12 8.81
CA LYS A 138 -8.68 -6.77 7.38
C LYS A 138 -8.63 -5.25 7.21
N LYS A 139 -7.44 -4.73 6.89
CA LYS A 139 -7.15 -3.30 6.70
C LYS A 139 -7.96 -2.60 5.59
N GLN A 140 -8.59 -3.35 4.70
CA GLN A 140 -9.51 -2.83 3.68
C GLN A 140 -10.69 -2.02 4.24
N HIS A 141 -11.12 -2.30 5.49
CA HIS A 141 -12.21 -1.56 6.14
C HIS A 141 -11.84 -0.12 6.52
N ASN A 142 -10.54 0.13 6.71
CA ASN A 142 -10.00 1.40 7.19
C ASN A 142 -9.03 1.99 6.15
N ALA A 143 -9.31 1.78 4.86
CA ALA A 143 -8.35 2.04 3.81
C ALA A 143 -8.02 3.53 3.65
N THR A 144 -9.03 4.40 3.77
CA THR A 144 -8.88 5.86 3.72
C THR A 144 -8.15 6.35 4.97
N THR A 145 -8.54 5.87 6.16
CA THR A 145 -7.85 6.18 7.43
C THR A 145 -6.35 5.86 7.36
N LEU A 146 -5.99 4.67 6.88
CA LEU A 146 -4.60 4.23 6.78
C LEU A 146 -3.80 5.09 5.80
N PHE A 147 -4.40 5.38 4.65
CA PHE A 147 -3.78 6.22 3.62
C PHE A 147 -3.54 7.64 4.11
N GLU A 148 -4.57 8.28 4.68
CA GLU A 148 -4.45 9.64 5.22
C GLU A 148 -3.41 9.74 6.33
N ALA A 149 -3.32 8.73 7.21
CA ALA A 149 -2.30 8.68 8.24
C ALA A 149 -0.89 8.71 7.63
N GLY A 150 -0.67 8.00 6.52
CA GLY A 150 0.61 7.98 5.81
C GLY A 150 0.91 9.31 5.12
N VAL A 151 -0.08 9.91 4.46
CA VAL A 151 0.04 11.23 3.81
C VAL A 151 0.37 12.31 4.84
N ARG A 152 -0.36 12.36 5.96
CA ARG A 152 -0.13 13.32 7.06
C ARG A 152 1.18 13.06 7.82
N GLY A 153 1.66 11.81 7.80
CA GLY A 153 2.93 11.39 8.42
C GLY A 153 4.19 11.88 7.71
N LYS A 154 4.18 13.07 7.08
CA LYS A 154 5.28 13.60 6.25
C LYS A 154 6.65 13.52 6.93
N ARG A 155 6.73 13.84 8.22
CA ARG A 155 7.99 13.81 9.00
C ARG A 155 8.64 12.42 9.12
N PHE A 156 7.90 11.35 8.79
CA PHE A 156 8.38 9.97 8.83
C PHE A 156 8.72 9.40 7.46
N ARG A 157 8.57 10.22 6.40
CA ARG A 157 8.79 9.87 5.01
C ARG A 157 10.01 10.61 4.46
N SER A 158 10.63 10.06 3.41
CA SER A 158 11.62 10.81 2.63
C SER A 158 10.99 11.98 1.88
N ASN A 159 9.72 11.84 1.49
CA ASN A 159 8.95 12.79 0.67
C ASN A 159 9.56 13.07 -0.71
N LEU A 160 10.31 12.10 -1.26
CA LEU A 160 10.94 12.23 -2.56
C LEU A 160 10.32 11.31 -3.61
N THR A 161 10.21 11.83 -4.83
CA THR A 161 10.00 11.00 -6.01
C THR A 161 11.31 10.31 -6.43
N ARG A 162 11.23 9.29 -7.30
CA ARG A 162 12.38 8.59 -7.87
C ARG A 162 13.34 9.51 -8.61
N ASP A 163 12.82 10.61 -9.15
CA ASP A 163 13.57 11.64 -9.86
C ASP A 163 13.98 12.80 -8.92
N ASN A 164 13.87 12.63 -7.60
CA ASN A 164 14.23 13.58 -6.55
C ASN A 164 13.44 14.90 -6.53
N TYR A 165 12.19 14.88 -7.01
CA TYR A 165 11.22 15.97 -6.80
C TYR A 165 10.45 15.81 -5.48
N GLU A 166 9.86 16.92 -4.98
CA GLU A 166 8.91 16.91 -3.86
C GLU A 166 7.69 16.04 -4.19
N LEU A 167 7.56 14.93 -3.46
CA LEU A 167 6.61 13.86 -3.77
C LEU A 167 5.16 14.32 -3.64
N ASP A 168 4.84 15.00 -2.56
CA ASP A 168 3.46 15.39 -2.27
C ASP A 168 2.99 16.48 -3.25
N GLU A 169 3.87 17.43 -3.62
CA GLU A 169 3.56 18.46 -4.62
C GLU A 169 3.27 17.84 -5.99
N TYR A 170 4.12 16.91 -6.42
CA TYR A 170 3.91 16.16 -7.66
C TYR A 170 2.59 15.38 -7.66
N VAL A 171 2.26 14.73 -6.54
CA VAL A 171 1.01 13.96 -6.40
C VAL A 171 -0.22 14.87 -6.44
N GLU A 172 -0.19 16.02 -5.78
CA GLU A 172 -1.27 17.01 -5.85
C GLU A 172 -1.41 17.59 -7.27
N GLU A 173 -0.31 17.88 -7.96
CA GLU A 173 -0.34 18.37 -9.34
C GLU A 173 -1.04 17.37 -10.28
N VAL A 174 -0.72 16.08 -10.15
CA VAL A 174 -1.37 15.00 -10.93
C VAL A 174 -2.86 14.91 -10.59
N ALA A 175 -3.22 14.99 -9.30
CA ALA A 175 -4.61 14.94 -8.85
C ALA A 175 -5.43 16.13 -9.37
N GLU A 176 -4.85 17.34 -9.39
CA GLU A 176 -5.51 18.53 -9.94
C GLU A 176 -5.67 18.46 -11.46
N LYS A 177 -4.67 17.94 -12.18
CA LYS A 177 -4.79 17.67 -13.62
C LYS A 177 -5.90 16.66 -13.91
N TYR A 178 -6.05 15.63 -13.10
CA TYR A 178 -7.14 14.65 -13.19
C TYR A 178 -8.51 15.33 -13.03
N LYS A 179 -8.71 16.08 -11.93
CA LYS A 179 -9.98 16.80 -11.68
C LYS A 179 -10.36 17.75 -12.81
N ARG A 180 -9.39 18.43 -13.42
CA ARG A 180 -9.64 19.34 -14.57
C ARG A 180 -10.13 18.57 -15.79
N LYS A 181 -9.56 17.40 -16.09
CA LYS A 181 -9.99 16.56 -17.22
C LYS A 181 -11.41 16.04 -17.03
N GLU A 182 -11.74 15.52 -15.85
CA GLU A 182 -13.10 15.05 -15.54
C GLU A 182 -14.15 16.16 -15.70
N LYS A 183 -13.85 17.39 -15.27
CA LYS A 183 -14.74 18.56 -15.46
C LYS A 183 -14.96 18.94 -16.92
N VAL A 184 -14.02 18.64 -17.82
CA VAL A 184 -14.15 18.89 -19.26
C VAL A 184 -15.00 17.81 -19.92
N VAL A 185 -14.89 16.55 -19.48
CA VAL A 185 -15.66 15.41 -20.00
C VAL A 185 -17.12 15.43 -19.54
N ALA A 186 -17.39 15.99 -18.36
CA ALA A 186 -18.75 16.10 -17.80
C ALA A 186 -19.58 17.29 -18.34
N ARG A 187 -19.05 18.07 -19.29
CA ARG A 187 -19.73 19.21 -19.94
C ARG A 187 -20.09 18.85 -21.38
#